data_AF-A0A4R3VU45-F1
#
_entry.id   AF-A0A4R3VU45-F1
#
_cell.length_a   1.000
_cell.length_b   1.000
_cell.length_c   1.000
_cell.angle_alpha   90.00
_cell.angle_beta   90.00
_cell.angle_gamma   90.00
#
_symmetry.space_group_name_H-M   'P 1'
#
loop_
_entity.id
_entity.type
_entity.pdbx_description
1 polymer ?
#
loop_
_entity_poly.entity_id
_entity_poly.type
_entity_poly.pdbx_seq_one_letter_code
_entity_poly.pdbx_strand_id
1 'polypeptide(L)'
;MEVHASVYEGLLNTNVKKFPHNSIVHLERELVEAKDKYRTKLVIIDGVYSQNGDLAHMDEIYALTKQYGAYLMVNCGSLGLP
;
A
#
# COMPACT_ATOMS: atom_id res chain seq x y z
N MET A 1 5.85 12.69 4.27
CA MET A 1 6.26 11.97 3.05
C MET A 1 6.44 10.53 3.48
N GLU A 2 5.46 9.67 3.17
CA GLU A 2 5.24 8.43 3.93
C GLU A 2 5.61 7.14 3.19
N VAL A 3 6.23 7.23 2.02
CA VAL A 3 6.67 6.06 1.24
C VAL A 3 8.03 6.36 0.60
N HIS A 4 8.91 5.35 0.52
CA HIS A 4 10.28 5.50 0.02
C HIS A 4 10.35 6.04 -1.43
N ALA A 5 11.35 6.89 -1.72
CA ALA A 5 11.46 7.58 -3.01
C ALA A 5 11.55 6.61 -4.22
N SER A 6 12.18 5.44 -4.04
CA SER A 6 12.28 4.42 -5.10
C SER A 6 10.91 3.87 -5.54
N VAL A 7 9.93 3.86 -4.65
CA VAL A 7 8.55 3.45 -4.99
C VAL A 7 7.93 4.48 -5.92
N TYR A 8 8.18 5.77 -5.68
CA TYR A 8 7.65 6.84 -6.52
C TYR A 8 8.23 6.80 -7.93
N GLU A 9 9.54 6.55 -8.06
CA GLU A 9 10.20 6.40 -9.36
C GLU A 9 9.64 5.22 -10.17
N GLY A 10 9.34 4.09 -9.52
CA GLY A 10 8.73 2.94 -10.17
C GLY A 10 7.27 3.15 -10.60
N LEU A 11 6.58 4.14 -10.05
CA LEU A 11 5.17 4.41 -10.28
C LEU A 11 4.90 5.50 -11.34
N LEU A 12 5.93 6.19 -11.84
CA LEU A 12 5.80 7.39 -12.70
C LEU A 12 4.94 7.20 -13.96
N ASN A 13 4.85 6.00 -14.53
CA ASN A 13 4.05 5.69 -15.72
C ASN A 13 2.86 4.77 -15.44
N THR A 14 2.39 4.72 -14.19
CA THR A 14 1.30 3.85 -13.75
C THR A 14 0.11 4.65 -13.23
N ASN A 15 -1.06 4.01 -13.13
CA ASN A 15 -2.22 4.62 -12.49
C ASN A 15 -2.03 4.55 -10.96
N VAL A 16 -1.69 5.67 -10.35
CA VAL A 16 -1.44 5.76 -8.90
C VAL A 16 -2.64 6.37 -8.19
N LYS A 17 -3.13 5.67 -7.17
CA LYS A 17 -4.09 6.19 -6.19
C LYS A 17 -3.42 6.19 -4.82
N LYS A 18 -3.54 7.31 -4.11
CA LYS A 18 -3.01 7.48 -2.75
C LYS A 18 -4.20 7.45 -1.79
N PHE A 19 -4.05 6.73 -0.68
CA PHE A 19 -5.01 6.72 0.41
C PHE A 19 -4.35 7.21 1.70
N PRO A 20 -5.12 7.71 2.68
CA PRO A 20 -4.58 8.20 3.94
C PRO A 20 -3.87 7.11 4.75
N HIS A 21 -2.90 7.51 5.58
CA HIS A 21 -2.15 6.63 6.46
C HIS A 21 -3.05 5.67 7.25
N ASN A 22 -2.72 4.38 7.20
CA ASN A 22 -3.41 3.31 7.93
C ASN A 22 -4.96 3.28 7.75
N SER A 23 -5.50 3.87 6.67
CA SER A 23 -6.94 3.96 6.45
C SER A 23 -7.45 2.81 5.58
N ILE A 24 -7.86 1.74 6.25
CA ILE A 24 -8.43 0.53 5.64
C ILE A 24 -9.69 0.84 4.84
N VAL A 25 -10.55 1.74 5.34
CA VAL A 25 -11.79 2.14 4.66
C VAL A 25 -11.50 2.81 3.32
N HIS A 26 -10.47 3.64 3.24
CA HIS A 26 -10.07 4.27 1.97
C HIS A 26 -9.40 3.27 1.04
N LEU A 27 -8.57 2.36 1.57
CA LEU A 27 -7.98 1.28 0.79
C LEU A 27 -9.07 0.43 0.12
N GLU A 28 -10.09 0.02 0.88
CA GLU A 28 -11.20 -0.76 0.33
C GLU A 28 -11.95 0.01 -0.76
N ARG A 29 -12.25 1.30 -0.54
CA ARG A 29 -12.92 2.14 -1.55
C ARG A 29 -12.14 2.20 -2.86
N GLU A 30 -10.82 2.42 -2.81
CA GLU A 30 -9.99 2.46 -4.01
C GLU A 30 -9.91 1.08 -4.69
N LEU A 31 -9.88 -0.01 -3.91
CA LEU A 31 -9.90 -1.38 -4.46
C LEU A 31 -11.22 -1.71 -5.16
N VAL A 32 -12.36 -1.27 -4.59
CA VAL A 32 -13.68 -1.41 -5.21
C VAL A 32 -13.74 -0.63 -6.52
N GLU A 33 -13.32 0.64 -6.52
CA GLU A 33 -13.31 1.45 -7.74
C GLU A 33 -12.37 0.91 -8.82
N ALA A 34 -11.24 0.31 -8.41
CA ALA A 34 -10.25 -0.25 -9.33
C ALA A 34 -10.64 -1.64 -9.85
N LYS A 35 -11.56 -2.36 -9.17
CA LYS A 35 -11.90 -3.75 -9.46
C LYS A 35 -12.31 -3.99 -10.92
N ASP A 36 -13.12 -3.10 -11.47
CA ASP A 36 -13.69 -3.23 -12.82
C ASP A 36 -12.93 -2.38 -13.86
N LYS A 37 -11.99 -1.53 -13.42
CA LYS A 37 -11.22 -0.63 -14.29
C LYS A 37 -9.87 -1.22 -14.71
N TYR A 38 -9.25 -2.03 -13.86
CA TYR A 38 -7.88 -2.50 -14.06
C TYR A 38 -7.74 -4.01 -13.83
N ARG A 39 -7.05 -4.68 -14.76
CA ARG A 39 -6.76 -6.12 -14.67
C ARG A 39 -5.76 -6.46 -13.56
N THR A 40 -4.75 -5.61 -13.37
CA THR A 40 -3.69 -5.80 -12.39
C THR A 40 -3.74 -4.67 -11.38
N LYS A 41 -3.77 -5.03 -10.09
CA LYS A 41 -3.81 -4.10 -8.95
C LYS A 41 -2.64 -4.42 -8.04
N LEU A 42 -1.88 -3.41 -7.66
CA LEU A 42 -0.74 -3.52 -6.76
C LEU A 42 -0.96 -2.53 -5.61
N VAL A 43 -1.02 -3.06 -4.40
CA VAL A 43 -1.10 -2.28 -3.16
C VAL A 43 0.28 -2.27 -2.55
N ILE A 44 0.84 -1.08 -2.37
CA ILE A 44 2.17 -0.87 -1.78
C ILE A 44 1.97 -0.22 -0.42
N ILE A 45 2.49 -0.86 0.63
CA ILE A 45 2.46 -0.34 2.00
C ILE A 45 3.82 -0.46 2.66
N ASP A 46 4.12 0.41 3.61
CA ASP A 46 5.27 0.26 4.49
C ASP A 46 4.87 -0.59 5.71
N GLY A 47 5.62 -1.66 5.98
CA GLY A 47 5.27 -2.61 7.06
C GLY A 47 5.58 -2.08 8.47
N VAL A 48 6.63 -1.25 8.57
CA VAL A 48 6.96 -0.49 9.79
C VAL A 48 7.07 0.97 9.36
N TYR A 49 6.17 1.80 9.88
CA TYR A 49 6.22 3.22 9.59
C TYR A 49 7.31 3.87 10.44
N SER A 50 8.52 3.96 9.90
CA SER A 50 9.72 4.47 10.58
C SER A 50 9.59 5.92 11.08
N GLN A 51 8.63 6.69 10.57
CA GLN A 51 8.35 8.06 11.03
C GLN A 51 7.48 8.13 12.29
N ASN A 52 6.57 7.17 12.51
CA ASN A 52 5.59 7.23 13.59
C ASN A 52 5.65 6.05 14.56
N GLY A 53 6.39 4.98 14.23
CA GLY A 53 6.47 3.77 15.06
C GLY A 53 5.19 2.91 15.04
N ASP A 54 4.20 3.27 14.23
CA ASP A 54 2.97 2.50 14.08
C ASP A 54 3.18 1.27 13.20
N LEU A 55 2.49 0.19 13.56
CA LEU A 55 2.40 -1.04 12.79
C LEU A 55 1.21 -0.95 11.84
N ALA A 56 1.41 -1.26 10.57
CA ALA A 56 0.31 -1.40 9.63
C ALA A 56 -0.61 -2.56 10.06
N HIS A 57 -1.93 -2.40 9.87
CA HIS A 57 -2.92 -3.49 10.03
C HIS A 57 -2.78 -4.55 8.93
N MET A 58 -1.66 -5.27 8.95
CA MET A 58 -1.23 -6.18 7.88
C MET A 58 -2.25 -7.28 7.61
N ASP A 59 -2.86 -7.83 8.66
CA ASP A 59 -3.85 -8.90 8.54
C ASP A 59 -5.08 -8.45 7.76
N GLU A 60 -5.58 -7.24 8.06
CA GLU A 60 -6.75 -6.66 7.39
C GLU A 60 -6.43 -6.25 5.95
N ILE A 61 -5.26 -5.66 5.71
CA ILE A 61 -4.80 -5.29 4.37
C ILE A 61 -4.58 -6.53 3.51
N TYR A 62 -4.01 -7.59 4.06
CA TYR A 62 -3.83 -8.87 3.37
C TYR A 62 -5.19 -9.51 3.02
N ALA A 63 -6.15 -9.50 3.95
CA ALA A 63 -7.49 -10.01 3.70
C ALA A 63 -8.19 -9.27 2.55
N LEU A 64 -8.15 -7.93 2.57
CA LEU A 64 -8.74 -7.10 1.52
C LEU A 64 -8.04 -7.29 0.18
N THR A 65 -6.72 -7.23 0.13
CA THR A 65 -5.97 -7.42 -1.12
C THR A 65 -6.27 -8.78 -1.75
N LYS A 66 -6.35 -9.84 -0.94
CA LYS A 66 -6.76 -11.17 -1.40
C LYS A 66 -8.22 -11.20 -1.90
N GLN A 67 -9.15 -10.57 -1.19
CA GLN A 67 -10.57 -10.50 -1.58
C GLN A 67 -10.76 -9.82 -2.93
N TYR A 68 -10.02 -8.74 -3.19
CA TYR A 68 -10.12 -7.97 -4.43
C TYR A 68 -9.15 -8.44 -5.52
N GLY A 69 -8.34 -9.48 -5.28
CA GLY A 69 -7.38 -10.02 -6.24
C GLY A 69 -6.25 -9.04 -6.58
N ALA A 70 -5.83 -8.23 -5.60
CA ALA A 70 -4.69 -7.33 -5.72
C ALA A 70 -3.42 -7.99 -5.17
N TYR A 71 -2.28 -7.64 -5.76
CA TYR A 71 -0.97 -7.98 -5.22
C TYR A 71 -0.63 -7.04 -4.07
N LEU A 72 -0.04 -7.57 -3.01
CA LEU A 72 0.46 -6.79 -1.87
C LEU A 72 1.99 -6.76 -1.93
N MET A 73 2.56 -5.56 -1.96
CA MET A 73 3.99 -5.32 -1.83
C MET A 73 4.23 -4.57 -0.53
N VAL A 74 4.98 -5.20 0.37
CA VAL A 74 5.39 -4.60 1.63
C VAL A 74 6.80 -4.05 1.44
N ASN A 75 6.92 -2.73 1.50
CA ASN A 75 8.23 -2.09 1.55
C ASN A 75 8.70 -2.07 3.02
N CYS A 76 9.85 -2.69 3.26
CA CYS A 76 10.53 -2.57 4.53
C CYS A 76 11.43 -1.34 4.42
N GLY A 77 10.97 -0.21 4.95
CA GLY A 77 11.91 0.86 5.28
C GLY A 77 12.90 0.26 6.26
N SER A 78 14.14 0.05 5.83
CA SER A 78 15.20 -0.50 6.69
C SER A 78 15.15 0.25 8.02
N LEU A 79 14.72 -0.45 9.07
CA LEU A 79 15.09 -0.02 10.41
C LEU A 79 16.61 0.02 10.35
N GLY A 80 17.16 1.24 10.35
CA GLY A 80 18.55 1.43 10.71
C GLY A 80 18.69 1.01 12.16
N LEU A 81 18.64 -0.30 12.40
CA LEU A 81 19.25 -0.86 13.58
C LEU A 81 20.75 -0.62 13.39
N PRO A 82 21.42 0.01 14.37
CA PRO A 82 22.84 0.28 14.31
C PRO A 82 23.66 -1.00 14.10
#